data_AF-A0A2E4YCS0-F1
#
_entry.id   AF-A0A2E4YCS0-F1
#
_cell.length_a   1.000
_cell.length_b   1.000
_cell.length_c   1.000
_cell.angle_alpha   90.00
_cell.angle_beta   90.00
_cell.angle_gamma   90.00
#
_symmetry.space_group_name_H-M   'P 1'
#
loop_
_entity.id
_entity.type
_entity.pdbx_description
1 polymer ?
#
loop_
_entity_poly.entity_id
_entity_poly.type
_entity_poly.pdbx_seq_one_letter_code
_entity_poly.pdbx_strand_id
1 'polypeptide(L)'
;MATLAEIRAKLLAQDSKSADNANANRGTDAIYPFWNMDTDSTSVIRFLPDSDNSNTFFWRERQIIKMPFPGVKDGDESKPVTVQVPCIEMWGDTCPVHAEIRPWFKDPAMEDIGRKYWKKRSYIFQGFVVTDPMNEATPENPIRRFVIGPQIFKLLKSALMDPDMENLPTDYDAGTDFRLTKTQKGQYADYSTSNWARKERSLNEEERQAIETHGLYDLNDFMPKRPNEEEQRIIMEMFEASVDGHLYDPEKWGSFYKPYGLDVGNSKPANAQTTAPAVEEAKAPVAQNSTPAETPAPAPKAVATPQPAMAEAGAPASGGQGTDAADILKMIRSRKAD
;
A
#
# COMPACT_ATOMS: atom_id res chain seq x y z
N MET A 1 -22.90 35.36 -19.20
CA MET A 1 -22.07 36.27 -18.39
C MET A 1 -22.96 36.89 -17.31
N ALA A 2 -23.01 36.26 -16.12
CA ALA A 2 -23.63 36.87 -14.95
C ALA A 2 -22.71 37.98 -14.41
N THR A 3 -23.27 39.04 -13.83
CA THR A 3 -22.46 40.18 -13.43
C THR A 3 -21.69 39.91 -12.14
N LEU A 4 -20.51 40.51 -12.04
CA LEU A 4 -19.55 40.33 -10.94
C LEU A 4 -20.11 40.67 -9.54
N ALA A 5 -21.16 41.48 -9.45
CA ALA A 5 -21.82 41.85 -8.19
C ALA A 5 -22.79 40.76 -7.68
N GLU A 6 -23.52 40.12 -8.59
CA GLU A 6 -24.48 39.04 -8.26
C GLU A 6 -23.75 37.74 -7.91
N ILE A 7 -22.60 37.50 -8.56
CA ILE A 7 -21.68 36.40 -8.24
C ILE A 7 -21.09 36.60 -6.83
N ARG A 8 -20.70 37.83 -6.45
CA ARG A 8 -20.18 38.12 -5.10
C ARG A 8 -21.23 37.98 -3.99
N ALA A 9 -22.47 38.37 -4.25
CA ALA A 9 -23.55 38.23 -3.26
C ALA A 9 -23.97 36.76 -3.05
N LYS A 10 -23.92 35.92 -4.09
CA LYS A 10 -24.17 34.46 -3.97
C LYS A 10 -23.00 33.71 -3.34
N LEU A 11 -21.74 34.10 -3.60
CA LEU A 11 -20.56 33.51 -2.96
C LEU A 11 -20.49 33.81 -1.45
N LEU A 12 -20.81 35.04 -1.02
CA LEU A 12 -20.83 35.40 0.41
C LEU A 12 -21.94 34.69 1.23
N ALA A 13 -23.05 34.31 0.58
CA ALA A 13 -24.13 33.55 1.22
C ALA A 13 -23.92 32.02 1.19
N GLN A 14 -23.08 31.49 0.30
CA GLN A 14 -22.71 30.06 0.26
C GLN A 14 -21.46 29.74 1.09
N ASP A 15 -20.51 30.66 1.22
CA ASP A 15 -19.26 30.44 1.98
C ASP A 15 -19.46 30.33 3.50
N SER A 16 -20.59 30.75 4.04
CA SER A 16 -20.79 30.85 5.50
C SER A 16 -21.62 29.72 6.13
N LYS A 17 -22.04 28.68 5.39
CA LYS A 17 -22.86 27.59 5.97
C LYS A 17 -22.54 26.14 5.58
N SER A 18 -21.55 25.85 4.74
CA SER A 18 -21.28 24.46 4.33
C SER A 18 -19.82 23.99 4.47
N ALA A 19 -18.92 24.80 5.01
CA ALA A 19 -17.48 24.48 5.06
C ALA A 19 -17.02 23.65 6.27
N ASP A 20 -17.90 23.29 7.21
CA ASP A 20 -17.52 22.57 8.44
C ASP A 20 -17.83 21.06 8.45
N ASN A 21 -18.16 20.44 7.31
CA ASN A 21 -18.43 18.99 7.30
C ASN A 21 -18.10 18.24 6.00
N ALA A 22 -17.03 18.63 5.29
CA ALA A 22 -16.54 17.89 4.12
C ALA A 22 -15.33 16.97 4.40
N ASN A 23 -14.87 16.87 5.65
CA ASN A 23 -13.69 16.07 6.03
C ASN A 23 -14.01 14.70 6.61
N ALA A 24 -15.27 14.26 6.53
CA ALA A 24 -15.76 13.02 7.14
C ALA A 24 -16.14 11.91 6.15
N ASN A 25 -15.98 12.12 4.83
CA ASN A 25 -16.36 11.12 3.82
C ASN A 25 -15.33 10.90 2.69
N ARG A 26 -14.02 10.97 2.99
CA ARG A 26 -12.97 10.42 2.09
C ARG A 26 -12.92 8.89 2.22
N GLY A 27 -14.08 8.29 1.98
CA GLY A 27 -14.39 6.89 2.18
C GLY A 27 -13.44 5.97 1.41
N THR A 28 -13.41 4.74 1.89
CA THR A 28 -12.77 3.56 1.30
C THR A 28 -12.90 3.46 -0.22
N ASP A 29 -13.98 4.03 -0.77
CA ASP A 29 -14.35 4.01 -2.18
C ASP A 29 -13.38 4.78 -3.07
N ALA A 30 -12.60 5.73 -2.53
CA ALA A 30 -11.61 6.46 -3.32
C ALA A 30 -10.36 5.63 -3.67
N ILE A 31 -10.16 4.45 -3.06
CA ILE A 31 -9.05 3.54 -3.41
C ILE A 31 -9.64 2.38 -4.22
N TYR A 32 -9.01 2.03 -5.34
CA TYR A 32 -9.40 0.85 -6.10
C TYR A 32 -8.65 -0.39 -5.58
N PRO A 33 -9.34 -1.37 -4.96
CA PRO A 33 -8.71 -2.48 -4.26
C PRO A 33 -8.41 -3.64 -5.21
N PHE A 34 -7.59 -3.40 -6.24
CA PHE A 34 -7.25 -4.41 -7.25
C PHE A 34 -6.68 -5.73 -6.69
N TRP A 35 -6.22 -5.75 -5.44
CA TRP A 35 -5.80 -6.96 -4.76
C TRP A 35 -6.96 -7.92 -4.42
N ASN A 36 -8.20 -7.42 -4.41
CA ASN A 36 -9.42 -8.22 -4.21
C ASN A 36 -9.93 -8.88 -5.50
N MET A 37 -9.37 -8.52 -6.66
CA MET A 37 -9.71 -9.14 -7.94
C MET A 37 -9.56 -10.67 -7.90
N ASP A 38 -10.35 -11.40 -8.67
CA ASP A 38 -10.17 -12.85 -8.83
C ASP A 38 -8.85 -13.17 -9.53
N THR A 39 -8.29 -14.36 -9.27
CA THR A 39 -7.15 -14.86 -10.04
C THR A 39 -7.54 -15.01 -11.51
N ASP A 40 -6.60 -14.71 -12.40
CA ASP A 40 -6.73 -14.70 -13.86
C ASP A 40 -7.67 -13.61 -14.41
N SER A 41 -8.08 -12.66 -13.57
CA SER A 41 -8.81 -11.47 -14.01
C SER A 41 -7.86 -10.32 -14.39
N THR A 42 -8.34 -9.45 -15.28
CA THR A 42 -7.60 -8.27 -15.74
C THR A 42 -8.46 -7.03 -15.57
N SER A 43 -7.88 -6.02 -14.92
CA SER A 43 -8.43 -4.68 -14.86
C SER A 43 -7.65 -3.76 -15.78
N VAL A 44 -8.33 -2.79 -16.38
CA VAL A 44 -7.69 -1.78 -17.23
C VAL A 44 -7.75 -0.44 -16.50
N ILE A 45 -6.60 0.18 -16.30
CA ILE A 45 -6.44 1.41 -15.54
C ILE A 45 -5.85 2.49 -16.44
N ARG A 46 -6.40 3.69 -16.38
CA ARG A 46 -5.85 4.88 -17.03
C ARG A 46 -5.31 5.83 -15.98
N PHE A 47 -4.00 5.97 -15.89
CA PHE A 47 -3.36 6.88 -14.94
C PHE A 47 -3.61 8.35 -15.34
N LEU A 48 -3.68 9.22 -14.33
CA LEU A 48 -3.81 10.67 -14.48
C LEU A 48 -2.61 11.36 -13.80
N PRO A 49 -2.30 12.61 -14.19
CA PRO A 49 -1.22 13.38 -13.55
C PRO A 49 -1.60 13.75 -12.12
N ASP A 50 -0.64 14.20 -11.32
CA ASP A 50 -0.90 14.81 -10.02
C ASP A 50 -1.55 16.20 -10.22
N SER A 51 -2.39 16.64 -9.28
CA SER A 51 -2.86 18.04 -9.32
C SER A 51 -1.75 19.02 -8.90
N ASP A 52 -0.79 18.54 -8.10
CA ASP A 52 0.41 19.27 -7.76
C ASP A 52 1.41 19.25 -8.93
N ASN A 53 1.43 20.33 -9.70
CA ASN A 53 2.35 20.53 -10.82
C ASN A 53 3.83 20.60 -10.41
N SER A 54 4.15 20.72 -9.11
CA SER A 54 5.53 20.64 -8.62
C SER A 54 6.03 19.19 -8.49
N ASN A 55 5.12 18.22 -8.48
CA ASN A 55 5.48 16.81 -8.47
C ASN A 55 6.01 16.40 -9.85
N THR A 56 7.29 16.05 -9.92
CA THR A 56 7.92 15.60 -11.17
C THR A 56 7.37 14.24 -11.64
N PHE A 57 6.85 13.43 -10.72
CA PHE A 57 6.32 12.11 -11.02
C PHE A 57 4.80 12.12 -10.88
N PHE A 58 4.08 11.36 -11.69
CA PHE A 58 2.63 11.18 -11.53
C PHE A 58 2.25 10.19 -10.41
N TRP A 59 3.17 9.99 -9.45
CA TRP A 59 3.00 9.16 -8.27
C TRP A 59 3.74 9.73 -7.07
N ARG A 60 3.39 9.26 -5.86
CA ARG A 60 4.13 9.53 -4.62
C ARG A 60 4.59 8.22 -3.97
N GLU A 61 5.86 8.13 -3.59
CA GLU A 61 6.40 6.98 -2.86
C GLU A 61 6.08 7.09 -1.36
N ARG A 62 5.39 6.09 -0.84
CA ARG A 62 5.06 5.93 0.58
C ARG A 62 5.86 4.77 1.17
N GLN A 63 6.46 5.01 2.34
CA GLN A 63 7.23 3.98 3.06
C GLN A 63 6.64 3.74 4.44
N ILE A 64 6.10 2.54 4.69
CA ILE A 64 5.46 2.19 5.96
C ILE A 64 6.18 1.01 6.60
N ILE A 65 6.50 1.14 7.88
CA ILE A 65 6.98 0.05 8.73
C ILE A 65 5.76 -0.56 9.42
N LYS A 66 5.69 -1.89 9.44
CA LYS A 66 4.64 -2.64 10.13
C LYS A 66 5.26 -3.25 11.40
N MET A 67 4.73 -2.87 12.57
CA MET A 67 5.20 -3.34 13.87
C MET A 67 4.18 -4.34 14.42
N PRO A 68 4.50 -5.64 14.48
CA PRO A 68 3.61 -6.65 15.05
C PRO A 68 3.72 -6.66 16.59
N PHE A 69 2.60 -6.58 17.27
CA PHE A 69 2.48 -6.77 18.71
C PHE A 69 1.69 -8.06 18.98
N PRO A 70 2.02 -8.82 20.04
CA PRO A 70 1.31 -10.05 20.39
C PRO A 70 -0.13 -9.81 20.86
N GLY A 71 -0.41 -8.61 21.40
CA GLY A 71 -1.73 -8.22 21.89
C GLY A 71 -1.76 -6.76 22.30
N VAL A 72 -2.88 -6.36 22.90
CA VAL A 72 -3.12 -5.00 23.42
C VAL A 72 -3.18 -5.05 24.94
N LYS A 73 -2.38 -4.19 25.58
CA LYS A 73 -2.37 -4.02 27.04
C LYS A 73 -3.73 -3.51 27.50
N ASP A 74 -4.25 -4.09 28.59
CA ASP A 74 -5.57 -3.78 29.15
C ASP A 74 -6.74 -4.02 28.17
N GLY A 75 -6.50 -4.82 27.12
CA GLY A 75 -7.46 -5.21 26.09
C GLY A 75 -7.39 -6.71 25.79
N ASP A 76 -7.41 -7.05 24.49
CA ASP A 76 -7.20 -8.44 24.06
C ASP A 76 -5.70 -8.74 23.96
N GLU A 77 -5.16 -9.39 24.99
CA GLU A 77 -3.75 -9.76 25.07
C GLU A 77 -3.38 -10.94 24.15
N SER A 78 -4.38 -11.69 23.66
CA SER A 78 -4.16 -12.92 22.87
C SER A 78 -4.28 -12.69 21.36
N LYS A 79 -4.78 -11.54 20.93
CA LYS A 79 -4.97 -11.21 19.52
C LYS A 79 -3.83 -10.35 18.99
N PRO A 80 -2.98 -10.87 18.09
CA PRO A 80 -1.89 -10.08 17.55
C PRO A 80 -2.41 -8.89 16.76
N VAL A 81 -1.84 -7.72 17.02
CA VAL A 81 -2.17 -6.47 16.34
C VAL A 81 -0.96 -5.96 15.57
N THR A 82 -1.20 -5.23 14.49
CA THR A 82 -0.12 -4.60 13.71
C THR A 82 -0.33 -3.09 13.69
N VAL A 83 0.69 -2.36 14.14
CA VAL A 83 0.72 -0.90 14.04
C VAL A 83 1.50 -0.50 12.79
N GLN A 84 1.00 0.50 12.07
CA GLN A 84 1.62 1.02 10.85
C GLN A 84 2.20 2.39 11.13
N VAL A 85 3.51 2.55 10.93
CA VAL A 85 4.20 3.82 11.15
C VAL A 85 4.96 4.27 9.90
N PRO A 86 4.99 5.57 9.59
CA PRO A 86 5.76 6.10 8.47
C PRO A 86 7.27 6.03 8.72
N CYS A 87 8.03 5.66 7.70
CA CYS A 87 9.49 5.70 7.73
C CYS A 87 9.99 7.07 7.27
N ILE A 88 10.78 7.76 8.09
CA ILE A 88 11.26 9.12 7.75
C ILE A 88 12.21 9.15 6.54
N GLU A 89 12.77 8.00 6.15
CA GLU A 89 13.59 7.86 4.93
C GLU A 89 12.84 8.26 3.65
N MET A 90 11.50 8.34 3.67
CA MET A 90 10.76 8.87 2.52
C MET A 90 10.96 10.39 2.31
N TRP A 91 11.40 11.12 3.34
CA TRP A 91 11.76 12.55 3.25
C TRP A 91 13.27 12.79 3.18
N GLY A 92 14.09 11.73 3.06
CA GLY A 92 15.55 11.83 2.92
C GLY A 92 16.36 11.72 4.22
N ASP A 93 15.70 11.67 5.39
CA ASP A 93 16.38 11.51 6.68
C ASP A 93 16.65 10.04 7.02
N THR A 94 17.55 9.78 7.97
CA THR A 94 17.82 8.42 8.44
C THR A 94 16.75 7.95 9.41
N CYS A 95 16.12 6.80 9.13
CA CYS A 95 15.11 6.24 10.03
C CYS A 95 15.76 5.45 11.18
N PRO A 96 15.40 5.73 12.45
CA PRO A 96 16.02 5.09 13.61
C PRO A 96 15.79 3.58 13.63
N VAL A 97 14.57 3.12 13.34
CA VAL A 97 14.25 1.68 13.24
C VAL A 97 15.14 0.98 12.21
N HIS A 98 15.35 1.63 11.07
CA HIS A 98 16.19 1.11 10.00
C HIS A 98 17.68 1.09 10.32
N ALA A 99 18.16 2.08 11.08
CA ALA A 99 19.53 2.09 11.58
C ALA A 99 19.80 0.86 12.46
N GLU A 100 18.84 0.47 13.29
CA GLU A 100 18.95 -0.70 14.18
C GLU A 100 18.83 -2.05 13.47
N ILE A 101 17.88 -2.21 12.55
CA ILE A 101 17.67 -3.52 11.89
C ILE A 101 18.71 -3.81 10.80
N ARG A 102 19.37 -2.81 10.21
CA ARG A 102 20.36 -3.03 9.14
C ARG A 102 21.49 -3.99 9.55
N PRO A 103 22.12 -3.86 10.74
CA PRO A 103 23.06 -4.84 11.26
C PRO A 103 22.49 -6.26 11.41
N TRP A 104 21.19 -6.42 11.65
CA TRP A 104 20.57 -7.73 11.88
C TRP A 104 20.63 -8.63 10.64
N PHE A 105 20.63 -8.04 9.44
CA PHE A 105 20.80 -8.78 8.18
C PHE A 105 22.22 -9.35 7.97
N LYS A 106 23.18 -9.04 8.85
CA LYS A 106 24.51 -9.66 8.83
C LYS A 106 24.53 -10.99 9.60
N ASP A 107 23.57 -11.22 10.48
CA ASP A 107 23.44 -12.44 11.26
C ASP A 107 22.25 -13.26 10.72
N PRO A 108 22.48 -14.47 10.18
CA PRO A 108 21.41 -15.33 9.67
C PRO A 108 20.29 -15.60 10.69
N ALA A 109 20.59 -15.62 12.00
CA ALA A 109 19.59 -15.87 13.03
C ALA A 109 18.62 -14.70 13.23
N MET A 110 19.05 -13.48 12.92
CA MET A 110 18.30 -12.24 13.13
C MET A 110 17.66 -11.71 11.85
N GLU A 111 17.98 -12.30 10.70
CA GLU A 111 17.51 -11.88 9.39
C GLU A 111 15.97 -11.95 9.30
N ASP A 112 15.37 -13.06 9.74
CA ASP A 112 13.92 -13.25 9.71
C ASP A 112 13.18 -12.24 10.62
N ILE A 113 13.80 -11.85 11.72
CA ILE A 113 13.27 -10.82 12.62
C ILE A 113 13.38 -9.44 11.93
N GLY A 114 14.54 -9.12 11.35
CA GLY A 114 14.75 -7.87 10.61
C GLY A 114 13.78 -7.70 9.43
N ARG A 115 13.42 -8.79 8.74
CA ARG A 115 12.44 -8.80 7.64
C ARG A 115 11.04 -8.38 8.08
N LYS A 116 10.62 -8.67 9.32
CA LYS A 116 9.31 -8.28 9.85
C LYS A 116 9.16 -6.76 9.97
N TYR A 117 10.24 -6.08 10.35
CA TYR A 117 10.28 -4.63 10.59
C TYR A 117 10.78 -3.82 9.39
N TRP A 118 11.14 -4.47 8.29
CA TRP A 118 11.60 -3.77 7.11
C TRP A 118 10.49 -2.91 6.49
N LYS A 119 10.80 -1.68 6.09
CA LYS A 119 9.82 -0.81 5.44
C LYS A 119 9.23 -1.47 4.18
N LYS A 120 7.91 -1.38 4.06
CA LYS A 120 7.18 -1.69 2.84
C LYS A 120 7.04 -0.41 2.02
N ARG A 121 7.52 -0.46 0.78
CA ARG A 121 7.35 0.62 -0.20
C ARG A 121 6.04 0.41 -0.96
N SER A 122 5.23 1.44 -1.05
CA SER A 122 4.08 1.53 -1.94
C SER A 122 4.12 2.85 -2.68
N TYR A 123 3.40 2.91 -3.79
CA TYR A 123 3.35 4.08 -4.66
C TYR A 123 1.90 4.45 -4.86
N ILE A 124 1.55 5.70 -4.57
CA ILE A 124 0.19 6.21 -4.73
C ILE A 124 0.10 6.85 -6.10
N PHE A 125 -0.84 6.37 -6.90
CA PHE A 125 -1.24 6.93 -8.19
C PHE A 125 -2.71 7.34 -8.12
N GLN A 126 -3.16 8.10 -9.12
CA GLN A 126 -4.58 8.33 -9.36
C GLN A 126 -4.95 8.09 -10.82
N GLY A 127 -6.23 7.88 -11.09
CA GLY A 127 -6.74 7.68 -12.43
C GLY A 127 -8.10 6.99 -12.49
N PHE A 128 -8.46 6.54 -13.70
CA PHE A 128 -9.72 5.86 -13.98
C PHE A 128 -9.55 4.35 -14.02
N VAL A 129 -10.62 3.65 -13.63
CA VAL A 129 -10.79 2.22 -13.89
C VAL A 129 -11.64 2.09 -15.15
N VAL A 130 -11.00 1.75 -16.26
CA VAL A 130 -11.63 1.61 -17.59
C VAL A 130 -12.37 0.28 -17.70
N THR A 131 -11.83 -0.76 -17.07
CA THR A 131 -12.46 -2.08 -16.99
C THR A 131 -12.26 -2.62 -15.59
N ASP A 132 -13.37 -2.84 -14.90
CA ASP A 132 -13.41 -3.40 -13.55
C ASP A 132 -13.97 -4.83 -13.60
N PRO A 133 -13.14 -5.86 -13.34
CA PRO A 133 -13.62 -7.24 -13.26
C PRO A 133 -14.34 -7.56 -11.94
N MET A 134 -14.27 -6.69 -10.92
CA MET A 134 -14.92 -6.90 -9.63
C MET A 134 -16.40 -6.45 -9.63
N ASN A 135 -16.85 -5.76 -10.69
CA ASN A 135 -18.19 -5.18 -10.79
C ASN A 135 -18.58 -4.36 -9.54
N GLU A 136 -17.65 -3.54 -9.02
CA GLU A 136 -17.95 -2.66 -7.89
C GLU A 136 -18.97 -1.58 -8.29
N ALA A 137 -19.74 -1.09 -7.32
CA ALA A 137 -20.59 0.08 -7.54
C ALA A 137 -19.72 1.27 -7.97
N THR A 138 -20.06 1.91 -9.08
CA THR A 138 -19.33 3.08 -9.57
C THR A 138 -19.47 4.22 -8.56
N PRO A 139 -18.37 4.73 -7.98
CA PRO A 139 -18.43 5.83 -7.04
C PRO A 139 -18.85 7.13 -7.74
N GLU A 140 -19.37 8.08 -6.96
CA GLU A 140 -19.77 9.40 -7.47
C GLU A 140 -18.62 10.13 -8.17
N ASN A 141 -17.42 10.10 -7.57
CA ASN A 141 -16.20 10.52 -8.24
C ASN A 141 -15.52 9.28 -8.88
N PRO A 142 -15.49 9.14 -10.21
CA PRO A 142 -14.89 8.00 -10.88
C PRO A 142 -13.35 8.00 -10.82
N ILE A 143 -12.71 9.10 -10.40
CA ILE A 143 -11.26 9.17 -10.19
C ILE A 143 -10.90 8.40 -8.91
N ARG A 144 -10.17 7.30 -9.09
CA ARG A 144 -9.71 6.41 -8.02
C ARG A 144 -8.23 6.62 -7.76
N ARG A 145 -7.80 6.21 -6.56
CA ARG A 145 -6.40 6.10 -6.16
C ARG A 145 -5.95 4.65 -6.21
N PHE A 146 -4.73 4.43 -6.66
CA PHE A 146 -4.12 3.12 -6.73
C PHE A 146 -2.91 3.06 -5.80
N VAL A 147 -2.94 2.14 -4.84
CA VAL A 147 -1.79 1.86 -3.96
C VAL A 147 -1.01 0.70 -4.53
N ILE A 148 0.00 1.01 -5.32
CA ILE A 148 0.76 0.06 -6.13
C ILE A 148 2.00 -0.43 -5.36
N GLY A 149 2.18 -1.75 -5.34
CA GLY A 149 3.36 -2.39 -4.72
C GLY A 149 4.60 -2.39 -5.64
N PRO A 150 5.78 -2.79 -5.11
CA PRO A 150 7.03 -2.73 -5.86
C PRO A 150 7.06 -3.59 -7.14
N GLN A 151 6.33 -4.71 -7.16
CA GLN A 151 6.29 -5.61 -8.31
C GLN A 151 5.72 -4.92 -9.55
N ILE A 152 4.52 -4.36 -9.43
CA ILE A 152 3.84 -3.62 -10.51
C ILE A 152 4.61 -2.34 -10.82
N PHE A 153 5.08 -1.62 -9.79
CA PHE A 153 5.86 -0.39 -9.99
C PHE A 153 7.12 -0.62 -10.84
N LYS A 154 7.79 -1.77 -10.70
CA LYS A 154 8.94 -2.11 -11.54
C LYS A 154 8.56 -2.19 -13.02
N LEU A 155 7.39 -2.75 -13.34
CA LEU A 155 6.86 -2.82 -14.72
C LEU A 155 6.50 -1.44 -15.27
N LEU A 156 5.86 -0.61 -14.46
CA LEU A 156 5.55 0.77 -14.82
C LEU A 156 6.84 1.55 -15.10
N LYS A 157 7.81 1.49 -14.18
CA LYS A 157 9.10 2.19 -14.32
C LYS A 157 9.91 1.70 -15.51
N SER A 158 9.95 0.40 -15.79
CA SER A 158 10.73 -0.11 -16.93
C SER A 158 10.20 0.38 -18.26
N ALA A 159 8.87 0.47 -18.40
CA ALA A 159 8.25 0.95 -19.64
C ALA A 159 8.43 2.47 -19.83
N LEU A 160 8.47 3.25 -18.75
CA LEU A 160 8.77 4.69 -18.82
C LEU A 160 10.23 4.98 -19.25
N MET A 161 11.11 3.97 -19.20
CA MET A 161 12.50 4.08 -19.66
C MET A 161 12.66 3.57 -21.10
N ASP A 162 11.57 3.11 -21.72
CA ASP A 162 11.56 2.61 -23.09
C ASP A 162 11.61 3.80 -24.07
N PRO A 163 12.61 3.90 -24.96
CA PRO A 163 12.68 4.96 -25.95
C PRO A 163 11.51 4.97 -26.94
N ASP A 164 10.79 3.84 -27.08
CA ASP A 164 9.64 3.73 -27.97
C ASP A 164 8.35 4.34 -27.37
N MET A 165 8.35 4.75 -26.10
CA MET A 165 7.23 5.45 -25.47
C MET A 165 7.33 6.96 -25.76
N GLU A 166 6.60 7.42 -26.77
CA GLU A 166 6.64 8.81 -27.24
C GLU A 166 5.91 9.77 -26.28
N ASN A 167 4.74 9.36 -25.76
CA ASN A 167 3.91 10.19 -24.89
C ASN A 167 3.89 9.70 -23.44
N LEU A 168 3.65 10.63 -22.51
CA LEU A 168 3.47 10.27 -21.10
C LEU A 168 2.18 9.44 -20.96
N PRO A 169 2.19 8.34 -20.17
CA PRO A 169 0.99 7.53 -20.00
C PRO A 169 -0.21 8.28 -19.42
N THR A 170 0.03 9.38 -18.72
CA THR A 170 -0.99 10.25 -18.13
C THR A 170 -1.53 11.33 -19.05
N ASP A 171 -0.99 11.45 -20.28
CA ASP A 171 -1.41 12.46 -21.25
C ASP A 171 -2.91 12.32 -21.58
N TYR A 172 -3.59 13.45 -21.77
CA TYR A 172 -5.04 13.47 -21.98
C TYR A 172 -5.44 13.07 -23.40
N ASP A 173 -4.59 13.29 -24.38
CA ASP A 173 -4.88 13.06 -25.79
C ASP A 173 -4.17 11.81 -26.32
N ALA A 174 -2.98 11.52 -25.81
CA ALA A 174 -2.11 10.44 -26.26
C ALA A 174 -1.56 9.54 -25.14
N GLY A 175 -2.22 9.50 -23.98
CA GLY A 175 -1.78 8.60 -22.90
C GLY A 175 -2.07 7.12 -23.18
N THR A 176 -1.51 6.24 -22.35
CA THR A 176 -1.59 4.78 -22.52
C THR A 176 -2.20 4.12 -21.30
N ASP A 177 -3.14 3.19 -21.53
CA ASP A 177 -3.76 2.43 -20.46
C ASP A 177 -2.85 1.31 -19.97
N PHE A 178 -2.97 0.95 -18.70
CA PHE A 178 -2.27 -0.16 -18.09
C PHE A 178 -3.22 -1.33 -17.84
N ARG A 179 -2.89 -2.51 -18.39
CA ARG A 179 -3.60 -3.76 -18.08
C ARG A 179 -2.95 -4.40 -16.88
N LEU A 180 -3.69 -4.36 -15.78
CA LEU A 180 -3.33 -5.00 -14.52
C LEU A 180 -3.96 -6.39 -14.47
N THR A 181 -3.13 -7.42 -14.66
CA THR A 181 -3.56 -8.82 -14.61
C THR A 181 -3.10 -9.44 -13.31
N LYS A 182 -4.06 -9.97 -12.54
CA LYS A 182 -3.76 -10.72 -11.32
C LYS A 182 -3.69 -12.20 -11.67
N THR A 183 -2.54 -12.81 -11.49
CA THR A 183 -2.34 -14.27 -11.56
C THR A 183 -1.94 -14.78 -10.17
N GLN A 184 -1.59 -16.06 -10.08
CA GLN A 184 -1.15 -16.66 -8.84
C GLN A 184 0.18 -17.40 -9.04
N LYS A 185 1.12 -17.19 -8.12
CA LYS A 185 2.37 -17.94 -8.04
C LYS A 185 2.45 -18.63 -6.68
N GLY A 186 2.12 -19.92 -6.66
CA GLY A 186 1.97 -20.68 -5.42
C GLY A 186 0.78 -20.17 -4.62
N GLN A 187 1.00 -19.68 -3.40
CA GLN A 187 -0.06 -19.11 -2.54
C GLN A 187 -0.15 -17.58 -2.63
N TYR A 188 0.71 -16.94 -3.42
CA TYR A 188 0.78 -15.48 -3.50
C TYR A 188 0.21 -14.96 -4.81
N ALA A 189 -0.45 -13.81 -4.75
CA ALA A 189 -0.84 -13.07 -5.94
C ALA A 189 0.42 -12.64 -6.71
N ASP A 190 0.35 -12.75 -8.03
CA ASP A 190 1.41 -12.35 -8.94
C ASP A 190 0.85 -11.41 -10.01
N TYR A 191 1.58 -10.34 -10.29
CA TYR A 191 1.18 -9.33 -11.28
C TYR A 191 2.17 -9.21 -12.43
N SER A 192 3.08 -10.18 -12.56
CA SER A 192 4.22 -10.08 -13.49
C SER A 192 3.83 -10.04 -14.96
N THR A 193 2.62 -10.49 -15.29
CA THR A 193 2.05 -10.49 -16.65
C THR A 193 1.35 -9.19 -17.03
N SER A 194 1.22 -8.25 -16.09
CA SER A 194 0.62 -6.93 -16.34
C SER A 194 1.46 -6.13 -17.33
N ASN A 195 0.81 -5.37 -18.21
CA ASN A 195 1.50 -4.62 -19.26
C ASN A 195 0.73 -3.39 -19.74
N TRP A 196 1.43 -2.49 -20.42
CA TRP A 196 0.81 -1.36 -21.09
C TRP A 196 0.00 -1.79 -22.31
N ALA A 197 -1.06 -1.05 -22.60
CA ALA A 197 -1.80 -1.17 -23.85
C ALA A 197 -0.87 -0.91 -25.04
N ARG A 198 -1.14 -1.57 -26.17
CA ARG A 198 -0.31 -1.42 -27.38
C ARG A 198 -0.56 -0.11 -28.12
N LYS A 199 -1.66 0.56 -27.80
CA LYS A 199 -2.12 1.77 -28.48
C LYS A 199 -2.38 2.83 -27.43
N GLU A 200 -1.92 4.02 -27.74
CA GLU A 200 -2.34 5.23 -27.05
C GLU A 200 -3.81 5.52 -27.35
N ARG A 201 -4.45 6.24 -26.43
CA ARG A 201 -5.81 6.74 -26.61
C ARG A 201 -5.96 8.08 -25.91
N SER A 202 -6.89 8.88 -26.41
CA SER A 202 -7.38 10.05 -25.70
C SER A 202 -8.35 9.66 -24.58
N LEU A 203 -8.47 10.53 -23.60
CA LEU A 203 -9.59 10.51 -22.66
C LEU A 203 -10.90 10.76 -23.43
N ASN A 204 -11.93 10.01 -23.07
CA ASN A 204 -13.29 10.19 -23.60
C ASN A 204 -13.98 11.40 -22.93
N GLU A 205 -15.17 11.75 -23.40
CA GLU A 205 -15.91 12.91 -22.89
C GLU A 205 -16.27 12.78 -21.40
N GLU A 206 -16.70 11.58 -20.98
CA GLU A 206 -17.08 11.30 -19.58
C GLU A 206 -15.89 11.43 -18.63
N GLU A 207 -14.72 10.91 -19.03
CA GLU A 207 -13.45 11.01 -18.30
C GLU A 207 -13.02 12.48 -18.16
N ARG A 208 -13.15 13.29 -19.23
CA ARG A 208 -12.82 14.73 -19.19
C ARG A 208 -13.78 15.50 -18.31
N GLN A 209 -15.08 15.23 -18.43
CA GLN A 209 -16.11 15.86 -17.61
C GLN A 209 -15.92 15.53 -16.13
N ALA A 210 -15.51 14.30 -15.80
CA ALA A 210 -15.18 13.92 -14.43
C ALA A 210 -14.01 14.72 -13.87
N ILE A 211 -12.95 14.96 -14.66
CA ILE A 211 -11.83 15.81 -14.26
C ILE A 211 -12.29 17.25 -14.04
N GLU A 212 -13.10 17.82 -14.92
CA GLU A 212 -13.61 19.19 -14.78
C GLU A 212 -14.51 19.33 -13.54
N THR A 213 -15.33 18.32 -13.25
CA THR A 213 -16.32 18.36 -12.17
C THR A 213 -15.68 18.13 -10.80
N HIS A 214 -14.79 17.15 -10.67
CA HIS A 214 -14.24 16.72 -9.39
C HIS A 214 -12.82 17.22 -9.12
N GLY A 215 -12.10 17.64 -10.17
CA GLY A 215 -10.68 17.93 -10.09
C GLY A 215 -9.83 16.66 -9.90
N LEU A 216 -8.51 16.85 -10.02
CA LEU A 216 -7.52 15.84 -9.67
C LEU A 216 -7.18 15.96 -8.18
N TYR A 217 -6.82 14.84 -7.54
CA TYR A 217 -6.32 14.89 -6.18
C TYR A 217 -4.87 15.39 -6.14
N ASP A 218 -4.48 16.05 -5.05
CA ASP A 218 -3.07 16.22 -4.66
C ASP A 218 -2.62 14.93 -4.00
N LEU A 219 -1.63 14.25 -4.58
CA LEU A 219 -1.17 12.98 -4.04
C LEU A 219 -0.48 13.15 -2.67
N ASN A 220 0.02 14.34 -2.33
CA ASN A 220 0.58 14.63 -1.01
C ASN A 220 -0.46 14.58 0.10
N ASP A 221 -1.74 14.88 -0.18
CA ASP A 221 -2.82 14.80 0.81
C ASP A 221 -2.99 13.38 1.37
N PHE A 222 -2.49 12.37 0.66
CA PHE A 222 -2.59 10.97 1.04
C PHE A 222 -1.29 10.39 1.59
N MET A 223 -0.27 11.23 1.69
CA MET A 223 0.97 10.89 2.38
C MET A 223 0.73 10.93 3.90
N PRO A 224 1.34 10.02 4.66
CA PRO A 224 1.31 10.12 6.11
C PRO A 224 1.99 11.44 6.52
N LYS A 225 1.50 12.04 7.62
CA LYS A 225 2.17 13.18 8.24
C LYS A 225 3.64 12.82 8.52
N ARG A 226 4.55 13.75 8.20
CA ARG A 226 5.97 13.63 8.57
C ARG A 226 6.11 13.58 10.09
N PRO A 227 6.69 12.51 10.67
CA PRO A 227 6.94 12.43 12.10
C PRO A 227 7.86 13.54 12.57
N ASN A 228 7.45 14.26 13.62
CA ASN A 228 8.34 15.16 14.36
C ASN A 228 9.31 14.35 15.26
N GLU A 229 10.22 15.02 15.98
CA GLU A 229 11.21 14.35 16.83
C GLU A 229 10.59 13.49 17.93
N GLU A 230 9.47 13.94 18.52
CA GLU A 230 8.74 13.20 19.54
C GLU A 230 8.09 11.93 18.96
N GLU A 231 7.41 12.07 17.81
CA GLU A 231 6.79 10.95 17.09
C GLU A 231 7.85 9.92 16.65
N GLN A 232 9.04 10.37 16.24
CA GLN A 232 10.17 9.47 15.92
C GLN A 232 10.68 8.72 17.15
N ARG A 233 10.76 9.38 18.31
CA ARG A 233 11.11 8.71 19.58
C ARG A 233 10.05 7.67 19.95
N ILE A 234 8.77 7.98 19.77
CA ILE A 234 7.65 7.06 20.04
C ILE A 234 7.69 5.87 19.08
N ILE A 235 7.96 6.08 17.79
CA ILE A 235 8.17 5.00 16.81
C ILE A 235 9.29 4.08 17.28
N MET A 236 10.39 4.63 17.79
CA MET A 236 11.53 3.83 18.28
C MET A 236 11.17 3.06 19.56
N GLU A 237 10.47 3.68 20.52
CA GLU A 237 10.00 3.02 21.74
C GLU A 237 9.03 1.86 21.40
N MET A 238 8.10 2.08 20.48
CA MET A 238 7.20 1.05 19.98
C MET A 238 7.95 -0.10 19.30
N PHE A 239 9.00 0.22 18.52
CA PHE A 239 9.85 -0.79 17.89
C PHE A 239 10.56 -1.66 18.94
N GLU A 240 11.22 -1.05 19.92
CA GLU A 240 11.87 -1.76 21.03
C GLU A 240 10.87 -2.66 21.76
N ALA A 241 9.70 -2.14 22.11
CA ALA A 241 8.65 -2.91 22.79
C ALA A 241 8.10 -4.07 21.94
N SER A 242 7.91 -3.86 20.64
CA SER A 242 7.45 -4.86 19.69
C SER A 242 8.47 -6.00 19.53
N VAL A 243 9.77 -5.66 19.49
CA VAL A 243 10.87 -6.64 19.44
C VAL A 243 10.95 -7.45 20.73
N ASP A 244 10.72 -6.81 21.88
CA ASP A 244 10.72 -7.44 23.20
C ASP A 244 9.48 -8.32 23.47
N GLY A 245 8.49 -8.29 22.58
CA GLY A 245 7.23 -9.02 22.75
C GLY A 245 6.31 -8.41 23.80
N HIS A 246 6.50 -7.13 24.14
CA HIS A 246 5.56 -6.39 24.98
C HIS A 246 4.22 -6.17 24.24
N LEU A 247 3.15 -6.03 25.02
CA LEU A 247 1.83 -5.71 24.49
C LEU A 247 1.80 -4.25 23.99
N TYR A 248 0.96 -3.98 22.99
CA TYR A 248 0.69 -2.62 22.54
C TYR A 248 0.05 -1.81 23.67
N ASP A 249 0.63 -0.68 24.09
CA ASP A 249 0.11 0.20 25.14
C ASP A 249 -0.72 1.34 24.52
N PRO A 250 -2.07 1.31 24.60
CA PRO A 250 -2.92 2.34 24.02
C PRO A 250 -2.81 3.69 24.71
N GLU A 251 -2.51 3.71 26.01
CA GLU A 251 -2.40 4.97 26.78
C GLU A 251 -1.17 5.76 26.32
N LYS A 252 -0.06 5.05 26.04
CA LYS A 252 1.18 5.67 25.57
C LYS A 252 1.17 6.00 24.09
N TRP A 253 0.71 5.07 23.25
CA TRP A 253 0.92 5.15 21.80
C TRP A 253 -0.36 5.43 21.02
N GLY A 254 -1.54 5.23 21.62
CA GLY A 254 -2.83 5.33 20.94
C GLY A 254 -3.19 6.73 20.45
N SER A 255 -2.60 7.77 21.03
CA SER A 255 -2.76 9.14 20.55
C SER A 255 -1.97 9.43 19.27
N PHE A 256 -0.92 8.65 19.00
CA PHE A 256 0.00 8.87 17.87
C PHE A 256 -0.20 7.85 16.75
N TYR A 257 -0.17 6.56 17.09
CA TYR A 257 -0.23 5.46 16.14
C TYR A 257 -1.16 4.36 16.64
N LYS A 258 -2.31 4.21 16.00
CA LYS A 258 -3.30 3.20 16.35
C LYS A 258 -3.10 1.91 15.54
N PRO A 259 -3.23 0.72 16.17
CA PRO A 259 -3.23 -0.54 15.46
C PRO A 259 -4.48 -0.68 14.60
N TYR A 260 -4.36 -1.47 13.54
CA TYR A 260 -5.48 -1.73 12.63
C TYR A 260 -6.60 -2.50 13.34
N GLY A 261 -7.85 -2.02 13.24
CA GLY A 261 -9.03 -2.73 13.74
C GLY A 261 -9.26 -2.66 15.26
N LEU A 262 -8.52 -1.82 15.98
CA LEU A 262 -8.74 -1.56 17.41
C LEU A 262 -9.47 -0.21 17.59
N ASP A 263 -10.71 -0.25 18.07
CA ASP A 263 -11.45 0.95 18.46
C ASP A 263 -11.13 1.27 19.93
N VAL A 264 -10.12 2.10 20.15
CA VAL A 264 -9.79 2.60 21.49
C VAL A 264 -10.74 3.75 21.83
N GLY A 265 -11.73 3.48 22.69
CA GLY A 265 -12.77 4.44 23.06
C GLY A 265 -12.24 5.83 23.42
N ASN A 266 -12.86 6.87 22.82
CA ASN A 266 -12.88 8.27 23.24
C ASN A 266 -11.55 9.01 23.57
N SER A 267 -10.45 8.68 22.91
CA SER A 267 -9.32 9.63 22.80
C SER A 267 -9.47 10.47 21.53
N LYS A 268 -9.80 11.75 21.71
CA LYS A 268 -9.94 12.78 20.67
C LYS A 268 -8.76 12.70 19.68
N PRO A 269 -8.99 12.66 18.35
CA PRO A 269 -7.94 12.30 17.40
C PRO A 269 -6.88 13.42 17.28
N ALA A 270 -5.62 13.10 17.58
CA ALA A 270 -4.49 13.76 16.93
C ALA A 270 -4.26 13.06 15.57
N ASN A 271 -5.09 13.43 14.60
CA ASN A 271 -4.92 13.32 13.15
C ASN A 271 -4.03 12.19 12.54
N ALA A 272 -4.13 10.95 13.03
CA ALA A 272 -3.65 9.77 12.32
C ALA A 272 -4.84 9.13 11.57
N GLN A 273 -5.11 9.60 10.36
CA GLN A 273 -6.10 8.99 9.47
C GLN A 273 -5.59 7.60 9.03
N THR A 274 -6.06 6.57 9.69
CA THR A 274 -5.99 5.17 9.22
C THR A 274 -7.13 4.93 8.24
N THR A 275 -6.86 4.92 6.94
CA THR A 275 -7.81 4.44 5.92
C THR A 275 -7.40 3.04 5.43
N ALA A 276 -8.15 2.00 5.82
CA ALA A 276 -8.35 0.79 5.00
C ALA A 276 -9.56 -0.03 5.52
N PRO A 277 -10.31 -0.72 4.63
CA PRO A 277 -11.61 -1.35 4.92
C PRO A 277 -11.53 -2.71 5.64
N ALA A 278 -12.51 -2.94 6.50
CA ALA A 278 -12.77 -4.20 7.19
C ALA A 278 -12.96 -5.37 6.21
N VAL A 279 -12.32 -6.51 6.52
CA VAL A 279 -12.46 -7.77 5.79
C VAL A 279 -13.61 -8.53 6.45
N GLU A 280 -14.71 -8.73 5.74
CA GLU A 280 -15.79 -9.63 6.16
C GLU A 280 -15.52 -11.03 5.57
N GLU A 281 -15.33 -11.99 6.47
CA GLU A 281 -14.96 -13.36 6.16
C GLU A 281 -16.19 -14.16 5.70
N ALA A 282 -16.39 -14.27 4.39
CA ALA A 282 -17.42 -15.12 3.81
C ALA A 282 -16.96 -16.59 3.75
N LYS A 283 -17.54 -17.43 4.62
CA LYS A 283 -17.44 -18.89 4.54
C LYS A 283 -18.26 -19.41 3.34
N ALA A 284 -17.62 -20.15 2.45
CA ALA A 284 -18.29 -20.92 1.41
C ALA A 284 -18.23 -22.43 1.72
N PRO A 285 -19.35 -23.19 1.62
CA PRO A 285 -19.34 -24.64 1.71
C PRO A 285 -19.11 -25.32 0.35
N VAL A 286 -18.42 -26.45 0.44
CA VAL A 286 -18.04 -27.43 -0.59
C VAL A 286 -19.22 -28.07 -1.34
N ALA A 287 -19.03 -28.32 -2.64
CA ALA A 287 -19.70 -29.41 -3.37
C ALA A 287 -18.81 -29.94 -4.52
N GLN A 288 -18.72 -31.26 -4.59
CA GLN A 288 -17.91 -32.08 -5.50
C GLN A 288 -18.60 -32.29 -6.87
N ASN A 289 -17.85 -32.39 -7.97
CA ASN A 289 -17.84 -33.59 -8.82
C ASN A 289 -16.82 -33.55 -9.97
N SER A 290 -16.13 -34.69 -10.10
CA SER A 290 -15.23 -35.19 -11.14
C SER A 290 -15.96 -35.40 -12.50
N THR A 291 -15.29 -35.44 -13.67
CA THR A 291 -14.51 -36.58 -14.21
C THR A 291 -13.86 -36.19 -15.58
N PRO A 292 -12.75 -36.81 -16.04
CA PRO A 292 -11.82 -36.25 -17.05
C PRO A 292 -11.72 -37.02 -18.38
N ALA A 293 -11.14 -36.39 -19.41
CA ALA A 293 -10.58 -36.98 -20.65
C ALA A 293 -9.76 -35.88 -21.38
N GLU A 294 -8.68 -36.07 -22.14
CA GLU A 294 -7.93 -37.21 -22.68
C GLU A 294 -6.54 -36.69 -23.11
N THR A 295 -5.52 -37.56 -23.07
CA THR A 295 -4.15 -37.30 -23.56
C THR A 295 -4.00 -37.89 -24.97
N PRO A 296 -3.25 -37.25 -25.89
CA PRO A 296 -2.12 -37.96 -26.51
C PRO A 296 -0.81 -37.15 -26.60
N ALA A 297 0.30 -37.89 -26.59
CA ALA A 297 1.71 -37.47 -26.58
C ALA A 297 2.35 -37.56 -28.01
N PRO A 298 3.69 -37.50 -28.21
CA PRO A 298 4.58 -36.33 -28.10
C PRO A 298 5.59 -36.16 -29.28
N ALA A 299 6.50 -35.17 -29.15
CA ALA A 299 7.90 -35.07 -29.65
C ALA A 299 8.20 -34.05 -30.80
N PRO A 300 9.44 -33.52 -30.96
CA PRO A 300 10.60 -33.45 -30.05
C PRO A 300 11.32 -32.06 -29.92
N LYS A 301 11.92 -31.89 -28.74
CA LYS A 301 13.18 -31.19 -28.32
C LYS A 301 13.85 -30.14 -29.23
N ALA A 302 14.04 -28.95 -28.66
CA ALA A 302 15.21 -28.09 -28.87
C ALA A 302 15.82 -27.67 -27.51
N VAL A 303 17.13 -27.57 -27.51
CA VAL A 303 18.05 -27.54 -26.36
C VAL A 303 18.11 -26.16 -25.71
N ALA A 304 18.01 -26.08 -24.38
CA ALA A 304 18.30 -24.86 -23.61
C ALA A 304 19.25 -25.17 -22.45
N THR A 305 20.27 -24.34 -22.34
CA THR A 305 21.40 -24.32 -21.40
C THR A 305 20.92 -24.13 -19.95
N PRO A 306 21.50 -24.80 -18.94
CA PRO A 306 21.00 -24.75 -17.56
C PRO A 306 21.42 -23.47 -16.81
N GLN A 307 20.44 -22.83 -16.15
CA GLN A 307 20.64 -21.85 -15.07
C GLN A 307 20.43 -22.56 -13.72
N PRO A 308 21.28 -22.32 -12.70
CA PRO A 308 21.29 -23.13 -11.47
C PRO A 308 20.05 -22.95 -10.59
N ALA A 309 19.66 -24.08 -9.98
CA ALA A 309 18.48 -24.29 -9.16
C ALA A 309 18.55 -23.60 -7.79
N MET A 310 17.42 -23.02 -7.37
CA MET A 310 17.12 -22.76 -5.97
C MET A 310 16.67 -24.09 -5.33
N ALA A 311 17.35 -24.49 -4.26
CA ALA A 311 17.00 -25.65 -3.46
C ALA A 311 15.76 -25.37 -2.59
N GLU A 312 14.87 -26.38 -2.53
CA GLU A 312 13.78 -26.52 -1.58
C GLU A 312 14.30 -26.54 -0.13
N ALA A 313 13.59 -25.85 0.76
CA ALA A 313 13.70 -26.04 2.20
C ALA A 313 12.56 -26.94 2.67
N GLY A 314 12.91 -28.11 3.20
CA GLY A 314 12.01 -29.00 3.93
C GLY A 314 11.69 -28.47 5.33
N ALA A 315 10.50 -28.85 5.82
CA ALA A 315 10.02 -28.61 7.18
C ALA A 315 10.59 -29.67 8.17
N PRO A 316 10.39 -29.56 9.50
CA PRO A 316 11.48 -29.34 10.44
C PRO A 316 11.77 -30.56 11.35
N ALA A 317 12.96 -30.54 11.96
CA ALA A 317 13.28 -31.36 13.13
C ALA A 317 13.72 -30.47 14.30
N SER A 318 13.19 -30.79 15.47
CA SER A 318 13.25 -30.05 16.74
C SER A 318 14.64 -29.98 17.39
N GLY A 319 14.90 -28.88 18.10
CA GLY A 319 15.68 -28.85 19.34
C GLY A 319 17.00 -28.08 19.31
N GLY A 320 17.06 -26.95 20.05
CA GLY A 320 18.30 -26.46 20.66
C GLY A 320 18.59 -24.97 20.51
N GLN A 321 18.27 -24.21 21.57
CA GLN A 321 18.84 -22.91 21.97
C GLN A 321 18.66 -21.71 21.01
N GLY A 322 17.52 -21.04 21.15
CA GLY A 322 17.34 -19.68 20.65
C GLY A 322 18.14 -18.69 21.50
N THR A 323 18.82 -17.77 20.83
CA THR A 323 19.31 -16.52 21.41
C THR A 323 18.10 -15.72 21.91
N ASP A 324 18.09 -15.49 23.21
CA ASP A 324 16.95 -14.94 23.94
C ASP A 324 16.76 -13.46 23.60
N ALA A 325 15.51 -12.97 23.55
CA ALA A 325 15.21 -11.55 23.31
C ALA A 325 15.96 -10.61 24.29
N ALA A 326 16.26 -11.15 25.47
CA ALA A 326 17.09 -10.51 26.49
C ALA A 326 18.52 -10.18 26.06
N ASP A 327 19.14 -10.96 25.16
CA ASP A 327 20.51 -10.72 24.69
C ASP A 327 20.57 -9.63 23.61
N ILE A 328 19.51 -9.52 22.80
CA ILE A 328 19.34 -8.42 21.83
C ILE A 328 19.22 -7.09 22.58
N LEU A 329 18.45 -7.07 23.67
CA LEU A 329 18.29 -5.92 24.54
C LEU A 329 19.59 -5.49 25.23
N LYS A 330 20.41 -6.44 25.67
CA LYS A 330 21.72 -6.13 26.24
C LYS A 330 22.63 -5.44 25.21
N MET A 331 22.57 -5.84 23.94
CA MET A 331 23.33 -5.15 22.89
C MET A 331 22.81 -3.73 22.62
N ILE A 332 21.49 -3.52 22.65
CA ILE A 332 20.88 -2.19 22.46
C ILE A 332 21.21 -1.26 23.63
N ARG A 333 21.08 -1.73 24.87
CA ARG A 333 21.35 -0.92 26.07
C ARG A 333 22.84 -0.61 26.24
N SER A 334 23.73 -1.54 25.88
CA SER A 334 25.18 -1.29 25.96
C SER A 334 25.64 -0.18 25.01
N ARG A 335 24.95 0.03 23.88
CA ARG A 335 25.28 1.08 22.92
C ARG A 335 24.71 2.46 23.26
N LYS A 336 23.74 2.55 24.17
CA LYS A 336 23.19 3.82 24.70
C LYS A 336 23.99 4.35 25.91
N ALA A 337 24.89 3.54 26.47
CA ALA A 337 25.69 3.88 27.64
C ALA A 337 27.08 4.42 27.29
N ASP A 338 27.46 4.38 26.01
CA ASP A 338 28.64 5.07 25.43
C ASP A 338 28.21 6.35 24.70
#